data_AF-A0A2E0AJD2-F1
#
_entry.id   AF-A0A2E0AJD2-F1
#
_cell.length_a   1.000
_cell.length_b   1.000
_cell.length_c   1.000
_cell.angle_alpha   90.00
_cell.angle_beta   90.00
_cell.angle_gamma   90.00
#
_symmetry.space_group_name_H-M   'P 1'
#
loop_
_entity.id
_entity.type
_entity.pdbx_description
1 polymer ?
#
loop_
_entity_poly.entity_id
_entity_poly.type
_entity_poly.pdbx_seq_one_letter_code
_entity_poly.pdbx_strand_id
1 'polypeptide(L)'
;MLSLIEQHYAGRQQLVMQYPQPLIKSLLLTLMCSNAATAVPLPFVCTITSQEDPMISIQLTQRTLTALHGVLMQDETALARFATSRPKHPKQTIWHVSTEDGTESGTAILFQDDHIWNPYRPVPRPQDTNKILFVGLDVALFSWKTPLFRSNPNLLKAAAGFWEISSTCLGGRIKKG
;
A
#
# COMPACT_ATOMS: atom_id res chain seq x y z
N MET A 1 -24.76 44.85 38.83
CA MET A 1 -24.71 43.64 39.68
C MET A 1 -26.16 43.27 39.95
N LEU A 2 -26.70 42.20 39.31
CA LEU A 2 -28.12 41.77 39.39
C LEU A 2 -29.11 42.86 38.88
N SER A 3 -30.40 42.63 38.58
CA SER A 3 -31.29 41.45 38.43
C SER A 3 -32.18 41.68 37.17
N LEU A 4 -32.76 40.72 36.44
CA LEU A 4 -33.97 39.89 36.75
C LEU A 4 -35.18 40.69 37.33
N ILE A 5 -36.46 40.47 36.94
CA ILE A 5 -37.06 39.78 35.76
C ILE A 5 -38.60 40.08 35.65
N GLU A 6 -39.20 39.99 34.45
CA GLU A 6 -40.64 39.74 34.07
C GLU A 6 -41.87 40.53 34.65
N GLN A 7 -43.04 40.23 34.01
CA GLN A 7 -44.45 40.24 34.50
C GLN A 7 -45.32 41.52 34.30
N HIS A 8 -46.62 41.46 33.94
CA HIS A 8 -47.52 40.34 33.53
C HIS A 8 -48.85 40.84 32.87
N TYR A 9 -49.40 40.09 31.88
CA TYR A 9 -50.85 39.83 31.59
C TYR A 9 -51.81 41.05 31.27
N ALA A 10 -53.02 40.94 30.69
CA ALA A 10 -53.82 39.82 30.16
C ALA A 10 -54.92 40.24 29.13
N GLY A 11 -55.39 39.27 28.32
CA GLY A 11 -56.78 39.20 27.79
C GLY A 11 -57.00 39.60 26.31
N ARG A 12 -58.07 39.15 25.63
CA ARG A 12 -58.97 37.98 25.83
C ARG A 12 -59.68 37.67 24.49
N GLN A 13 -59.79 36.37 24.17
CA GLN A 13 -60.60 35.66 23.15
C GLN A 13 -61.69 36.39 22.33
N GLN A 14 -61.84 35.95 21.06
CA GLN A 14 -63.04 35.46 20.33
C GLN A 14 -62.93 35.81 18.81
N LEU A 15 -63.62 35.26 17.79
CA LEU A 15 -64.29 33.98 17.38
C LEU A 15 -64.62 34.18 15.85
N VAL A 16 -64.85 33.22 14.93
CA VAL A 16 -64.65 31.76 14.75
C VAL A 16 -65.02 31.38 13.29
N MET A 17 -64.82 30.11 12.84
CA MET A 17 -65.37 29.50 11.59
C MET A 17 -64.78 30.00 10.23
N GLN A 18 -64.69 29.23 9.13
CA GLN A 18 -64.95 27.79 8.89
C GLN A 18 -64.11 27.18 7.72
N TYR A 19 -64.18 25.85 7.60
CA TYR A 19 -63.67 24.88 6.60
C TYR A 19 -63.84 25.24 5.09
N PRO A 20 -63.17 24.58 4.10
CA PRO A 20 -62.66 23.19 4.14
C PRO A 20 -61.23 22.90 3.60
N GLN A 21 -60.82 21.62 3.68
CA GLN A 21 -59.59 21.06 3.08
C GLN A 21 -59.76 20.77 1.57
N PRO A 22 -58.67 20.41 0.84
CA PRO A 22 -58.30 18.98 0.79
C PRO A 22 -56.78 18.67 0.86
N LEU A 23 -56.49 17.45 1.34
CA LEU A 23 -55.42 16.51 0.92
C LEU A 23 -54.24 17.03 0.06
N ILE A 24 -52.99 16.75 0.47
CA ILE A 24 -52.00 15.92 -0.28
C ILE A 24 -50.57 15.93 0.36
N LYS A 25 -49.83 14.83 0.11
CA LYS A 25 -48.35 14.61 0.25
C LYS A 25 -47.70 14.48 1.64
N SER A 26 -47.39 13.21 1.91
CA SER A 26 -46.01 12.70 2.13
C SER A 26 -45.51 12.58 3.56
N LEU A 27 -45.87 11.45 4.17
CA LEU A 27 -45.06 10.78 5.18
C LEU A 27 -43.78 10.24 4.51
N LEU A 28 -42.61 10.83 4.81
CA LEU A 28 -41.33 10.37 4.28
C LEU A 28 -40.21 10.49 5.33
N LEU A 29 -40.37 9.76 6.44
CA LEU A 29 -39.33 9.61 7.46
C LEU A 29 -38.30 8.56 7.01
N THR A 30 -37.43 8.93 6.07
CA THR A 30 -36.36 8.04 5.58
C THR A 30 -35.35 7.75 6.68
N LEU A 31 -35.41 6.53 7.21
CA LEU A 31 -34.45 5.98 8.14
C LEU A 31 -33.04 6.01 7.51
N MET A 32 -32.16 6.87 8.04
CA MET A 32 -30.75 6.91 7.67
C MET A 32 -30.04 5.67 8.23
N CYS A 33 -30.24 4.52 7.59
CA CYS A 33 -29.36 3.37 7.74
C CYS A 33 -27.99 3.75 7.18
N SER A 34 -27.15 4.34 8.02
CA SER A 34 -25.73 4.53 7.77
C SER A 34 -25.06 3.17 7.72
N ASN A 35 -25.15 2.53 6.55
CA ASN A 35 -24.35 1.36 6.21
C ASN A 35 -22.89 1.72 6.45
N ALA A 36 -22.33 1.22 7.56
CA ALA A 36 -20.91 1.24 7.80
C ALA A 36 -20.28 0.36 6.72
N ALA A 37 -19.93 0.97 5.59
CA ALA A 37 -19.22 0.33 4.51
C ALA A 37 -17.86 -0.10 5.06
N THR A 38 -17.79 -1.36 5.52
CA THR A 38 -16.56 -2.04 5.90
C THR A 38 -15.71 -2.09 4.64
N ALA A 39 -14.88 -1.05 4.48
CA ALA A 39 -14.01 -0.89 3.33
C ALA A 39 -13.02 -2.06 3.34
N VAL A 40 -13.36 -3.11 2.59
CA VAL A 40 -12.48 -4.25 2.35
C VAL A 40 -11.18 -3.66 1.82
N PRO A 41 -10.06 -3.80 2.56
CA PRO A 41 -8.79 -3.24 2.09
C PRO A 41 -8.49 -3.89 0.74
N LEU A 42 -8.36 -3.09 -0.32
CA LEU A 42 -7.98 -3.62 -1.63
C LEU A 42 -6.68 -4.42 -1.43
N PRO A 43 -6.57 -5.63 -2.01
CA PRO A 43 -5.43 -6.51 -1.78
C PRO A 43 -4.15 -5.76 -2.13
N PHE A 44 -3.30 -5.54 -1.12
CA PHE A 44 -2.05 -4.80 -1.27
C PHE A 44 -1.03 -5.69 -1.99
N VAL A 45 -1.19 -5.83 -3.30
CA VAL A 45 -0.21 -6.45 -4.17
C VAL A 45 0.72 -5.36 -4.67
N CYS A 46 1.90 -5.32 -4.07
CA CYS A 46 3.02 -4.51 -4.53
C CYS A 46 3.89 -5.38 -5.45
N THR A 47 3.75 -5.20 -6.77
CA THR A 47 4.56 -5.93 -7.76
C THR A 47 5.83 -5.17 -8.08
N ILE A 48 6.95 -5.87 -8.13
CA ILE A 48 8.22 -5.37 -8.63
C ILE A 48 8.63 -6.25 -9.80
N THR A 49 8.76 -5.71 -11.02
CA THR A 49 8.96 -6.51 -12.25
C THR A 49 10.36 -6.28 -12.81
N SER A 50 11.05 -7.32 -13.28
CA SER A 50 12.38 -7.13 -13.90
C SER A 50 12.26 -6.40 -15.23
N GLN A 51 13.15 -5.42 -15.47
CA GLN A 51 13.24 -4.73 -16.76
C GLN A 51 13.97 -5.58 -17.82
N GLU A 52 14.63 -6.68 -17.41
CA GLU A 52 15.37 -7.58 -18.29
C GLU A 52 14.56 -8.79 -18.78
N ASP A 53 13.51 -9.17 -18.05
CA ASP A 53 12.52 -10.21 -18.39
C ASP A 53 11.19 -9.93 -17.64
N PRO A 54 10.16 -9.37 -18.30
CA PRO A 54 8.89 -9.02 -17.65
C PRO A 54 8.08 -10.20 -17.10
N MET A 55 8.39 -11.45 -17.46
CA MET A 55 7.76 -12.64 -16.87
C MET A 55 8.31 -12.94 -15.46
N ILE A 56 9.38 -12.25 -15.05
CA ILE A 56 10.03 -12.41 -13.76
C ILE A 56 9.68 -11.21 -12.87
N SER A 57 9.03 -11.49 -11.74
CA SER A 57 8.51 -10.46 -10.83
C SER A 57 8.59 -10.89 -9.37
N ILE A 58 8.49 -9.93 -8.45
CA ILE A 58 8.38 -10.14 -7.01
C ILE A 58 7.03 -9.59 -6.59
N GLN A 59 6.13 -10.45 -6.11
CA GLN A 59 4.80 -10.07 -5.64
C GLN A 59 4.81 -9.95 -4.12
N LEU A 60 4.89 -8.72 -3.61
CA LEU A 60 4.87 -8.40 -2.18
C LEU A 60 3.43 -8.18 -1.71
N THR A 61 2.87 -9.17 -1.02
CA THR A 61 1.44 -9.25 -0.65
C THR A 61 1.18 -9.07 0.84
N GLN A 62 2.16 -9.35 1.69
CA GLN A 62 2.05 -9.21 3.15
C GLN A 62 2.90 -8.04 3.66
N ARG A 63 2.36 -7.28 4.61
CA ARG A 63 3.01 -6.12 5.22
C ARG A 63 3.22 -6.33 6.73
N THR A 64 4.41 -6.02 7.22
CA THR A 64 4.71 -5.93 8.67
C THR A 64 5.09 -4.48 9.06
N LEU A 65 5.50 -4.27 10.32
CA LEU A 65 5.99 -2.96 10.78
C LEU A 65 7.33 -2.57 10.13
N THR A 66 8.13 -3.56 9.76
CA THR A 66 9.55 -3.45 9.38
C THR A 66 9.86 -3.91 7.97
N ALA A 67 8.97 -4.67 7.32
CA ALA A 67 9.20 -5.23 5.99
C ALA A 67 7.90 -5.41 5.17
N LEU A 68 8.07 -5.65 3.88
CA LEU A 68 7.10 -6.32 3.01
C LEU A 68 7.58 -7.75 2.75
N HIS A 69 6.66 -8.70 2.64
CA HIS A 69 6.92 -10.10 2.36
C HIS A 69 6.06 -10.58 1.18
N GLY A 70 6.55 -11.59 0.48
CA GLY A 70 5.95 -12.07 -0.75
C GLY A 70 6.74 -13.22 -1.36
N VAL A 71 6.68 -13.30 -2.68
CA VAL A 71 7.29 -14.37 -3.48
C VAL A 71 8.01 -13.83 -4.71
N LEU A 72 9.14 -14.45 -5.04
CA LEU A 72 9.81 -14.33 -6.34
C LEU A 72 9.11 -15.28 -7.31
N MET A 73 8.67 -14.75 -8.45
CA MET A 73 7.83 -15.40 -9.45
C MET A 73 8.53 -15.42 -10.81
N GLN A 74 8.32 -16.48 -11.57
CA GLN A 74 8.59 -16.55 -13.00
C GLN A 74 7.45 -17.31 -13.68
N ASP A 75 6.84 -16.72 -14.72
CA ASP A 75 5.75 -17.34 -15.49
C ASP A 75 4.66 -17.96 -14.59
N GLU A 76 4.06 -17.09 -13.77
CA GLU A 76 3.09 -17.39 -12.69
C GLU A 76 3.53 -18.41 -11.62
N THR A 77 4.73 -18.98 -11.72
CA THR A 77 5.28 -19.99 -10.80
C THR A 77 6.09 -19.33 -9.69
N ALA A 78 5.75 -19.63 -8.43
CA ALA A 78 6.49 -19.16 -7.26
C ALA A 78 7.79 -19.96 -7.07
N LEU A 79 8.93 -19.28 -7.15
CA LEU A 79 10.27 -19.89 -7.05
C LEU A 79 10.84 -19.87 -5.63
N ALA A 80 10.67 -18.75 -4.93
CA ALA A 80 11.22 -18.54 -3.59
C ALA A 80 10.36 -17.55 -2.79
N ARG A 81 10.45 -17.59 -1.46
CA ARG A 81 9.90 -16.53 -0.59
C ARG A 81 10.83 -15.31 -0.70
N PHE A 82 10.26 -14.11 -0.73
CA PHE A 82 11.00 -12.87 -0.84
C PHE A 82 10.54 -11.86 0.22
N ALA A 83 11.45 -11.01 0.70
CA ALA A 83 11.10 -9.88 1.56
C ALA A 83 11.97 -8.66 1.31
N THR A 84 11.41 -7.46 1.50
CA THR A 84 12.15 -6.19 1.48
C THR A 84 11.93 -5.45 2.79
N SER A 85 13.01 -5.01 3.43
CA SER A 85 12.91 -4.19 4.63
C SER A 85 12.41 -2.78 4.29
N ARG A 86 11.84 -2.08 5.28
CA ARG A 86 11.34 -0.72 5.08
C ARG A 86 12.51 0.27 5.03
N PRO A 87 12.64 1.12 3.98
CA PRO A 87 13.64 2.19 3.95
C PRO A 87 13.47 3.14 5.14
N LYS A 88 14.54 3.35 5.91
CA LYS A 88 14.53 4.16 7.14
C LYS A 88 15.94 4.67 7.46
N HIS A 89 16.15 5.98 7.44
CA HIS A 89 17.38 6.62 7.90
C HIS A 89 17.86 6.07 9.28
N PRO A 90 19.14 5.73 9.45
CA PRO A 90 20.25 5.89 8.50
C PRO A 90 20.45 4.71 7.50
N LYS A 91 19.58 3.70 7.51
CA LYS A 91 19.76 2.44 6.78
C LYS A 91 19.14 2.45 5.39
N GLN A 92 19.83 1.78 4.45
CA GLN A 92 19.28 1.38 3.16
C GLN A 92 18.22 0.27 3.31
N THR A 93 17.45 0.03 2.25
CA THR A 93 16.62 -1.17 2.15
C THR A 93 17.49 -2.42 2.06
N ILE A 94 17.05 -3.50 2.70
CA ILE A 94 17.66 -4.83 2.65
C ILE A 94 16.67 -5.77 1.96
N TRP A 95 17.13 -6.59 1.03
CA TRP A 95 16.34 -7.68 0.45
C TRP A 95 16.71 -9.01 1.11
N HIS A 96 15.75 -9.94 1.15
CA HIS A 96 15.95 -11.32 1.58
C HIS A 96 15.27 -12.26 0.59
N VAL A 97 15.91 -13.36 0.24
CA VAL A 97 15.32 -14.45 -0.55
C VAL A 97 15.53 -15.78 0.17
N SER A 98 14.47 -16.59 0.29
CA SER A 98 14.45 -17.78 1.13
C SER A 98 13.80 -18.97 0.43
N THR A 99 14.47 -20.12 0.51
CA THR A 99 14.02 -21.44 0.03
C THR A 99 14.02 -22.44 1.18
N GLU A 100 13.99 -23.73 0.88
CA GLU A 100 14.25 -24.79 1.87
C GLU A 100 15.77 -25.01 2.07
N ASP A 101 16.59 -24.68 1.06
CA ASP A 101 18.07 -24.78 1.10
C ASP A 101 18.72 -23.72 2.01
N GLY A 102 18.07 -22.56 2.23
CA GLY A 102 18.64 -21.48 3.04
C GLY A 102 17.93 -20.13 2.91
N THR A 103 18.64 -19.06 3.26
CA THR A 103 18.20 -17.67 3.11
C THR A 103 19.39 -16.76 2.86
N GLU A 104 19.33 -16.00 1.77
CA GLU A 104 20.33 -15.00 1.40
C GLU A 104 19.78 -13.59 1.57
N SER A 105 20.67 -12.60 1.68
CA SER A 105 20.28 -11.20 1.84
C SER A 105 21.33 -10.22 1.34
N GLY A 106 20.89 -9.05 0.89
CA GLY A 106 21.76 -7.99 0.39
C GLY A 106 21.10 -6.61 0.43
N THR A 107 21.79 -5.61 -0.10
CA THR A 107 21.27 -4.24 -0.14
C THR A 107 20.40 -4.03 -1.37
N ALA A 108 19.22 -3.43 -1.20
CA ALA A 108 18.41 -2.97 -2.32
C ALA A 108 18.54 -1.44 -2.45
N ILE A 109 19.06 -0.97 -3.57
CA ILE A 109 19.20 0.47 -3.85
C ILE A 109 17.92 0.91 -4.55
N LEU A 110 17.21 1.87 -3.97
CA LEU A 110 16.00 2.47 -4.54
C LEU A 110 16.37 3.69 -5.41
N PHE A 111 15.58 3.95 -6.44
CA PHE A 111 15.78 5.05 -7.39
C PHE A 111 14.44 5.74 -7.71
N GLN A 112 14.47 7.06 -7.87
CA GLN A 112 13.45 7.78 -8.63
C GLN A 112 14.05 8.13 -9.99
N ASP A 113 13.57 7.45 -11.03
CA ASP A 113 14.15 7.45 -12.37
C ASP A 113 15.65 7.07 -12.27
N ASP A 114 16.58 7.95 -12.63
CA ASP A 114 18.03 7.69 -12.49
C ASP A 114 18.65 8.31 -11.22
N HIS A 115 17.83 8.87 -10.32
CA HIS A 115 18.27 9.47 -9.06
C HIS A 115 18.24 8.46 -7.92
N ILE A 116 19.42 8.11 -7.40
CA ILE A 116 19.58 7.20 -6.24
C ILE A 116 18.91 7.79 -5.00
N TRP A 117 18.07 7.00 -4.32
CA TRP A 117 17.62 7.30 -2.98
C TRP A 117 18.76 7.17 -1.96
N ASN A 118 18.95 8.24 -1.18
CA ASN A 118 19.94 8.30 -0.12
C ASN A 118 19.24 8.70 1.19
N PRO A 119 19.34 7.91 2.29
CA PRO A 119 18.68 8.22 3.55
C PRO A 119 19.11 9.56 4.17
N TYR A 120 20.27 10.10 3.79
CA TYR A 120 20.82 11.39 4.26
C TYR A 120 20.46 12.57 3.32
N ARG A 121 19.64 12.36 2.29
CA ARG A 121 19.14 13.42 1.39
C ARG A 121 17.62 13.59 1.53
N PRO A 122 17.08 14.81 1.36
CA PRO A 122 15.64 15.05 1.43
C PRO A 122 14.88 14.59 0.19
N VAL A 123 15.59 14.44 -0.95
CA VAL A 123 15.06 13.99 -2.24
C VAL A 123 16.05 13.01 -2.92
N PRO A 124 15.56 12.03 -3.71
CA PRO A 124 14.15 11.63 -3.80
C PRO A 124 13.64 11.11 -2.44
N ARG A 125 12.34 11.07 -2.19
CA ARG A 125 11.81 10.51 -0.94
C ARG A 125 11.53 9.01 -1.15
N PRO A 126 11.60 8.14 -0.12
CA PRO A 126 11.44 6.69 -0.32
C PRO A 126 10.15 6.29 -1.03
N GLN A 127 9.03 6.97 -0.78
CA GLN A 127 7.75 6.66 -1.43
C GLN A 127 7.57 7.23 -2.84
N ASP A 128 8.57 7.93 -3.37
CA ASP A 128 8.57 8.48 -4.73
C ASP A 128 9.42 7.60 -5.69
N THR A 129 10.02 6.51 -5.19
CA THR A 129 10.94 5.66 -5.97
C THR A 129 10.18 4.66 -6.83
N ASN A 130 10.49 4.62 -8.13
CA ASN A 130 9.87 3.77 -9.15
C ASN A 130 10.80 2.66 -9.70
N LYS A 131 12.09 2.63 -9.30
CA LYS A 131 13.06 1.63 -9.75
C LYS A 131 13.93 1.12 -8.60
N ILE A 132 14.38 -0.13 -8.67
CA ILE A 132 15.20 -0.79 -7.64
C ILE A 132 16.29 -1.68 -8.26
N LEU A 133 17.44 -1.78 -7.58
CA LEU A 133 18.52 -2.72 -7.89
C LEU A 133 18.80 -3.58 -6.66
N PHE A 134 18.66 -4.91 -6.80
CA PHE A 134 18.94 -5.88 -5.74
C PHE A 134 20.39 -6.34 -5.80
N VAL A 135 21.29 -5.60 -5.14
CA VAL A 135 22.74 -5.81 -5.25
C VAL A 135 23.12 -7.22 -4.77
N GLY A 136 23.63 -8.05 -5.69
CA GLY A 136 24.10 -9.41 -5.43
C GLY A 136 23.01 -10.49 -5.43
N LEU A 137 21.78 -10.19 -5.87
CA LEU A 137 20.70 -11.19 -5.94
C LEU A 137 21.02 -12.30 -6.95
N ASP A 138 21.66 -11.96 -8.06
CA ASP A 138 22.18 -12.89 -9.07
C ASP A 138 23.20 -13.87 -8.47
N VAL A 139 24.15 -13.36 -7.68
CA VAL A 139 25.18 -14.17 -7.01
C VAL A 139 24.55 -15.09 -5.96
N ALA A 140 23.54 -14.60 -5.23
CA ALA A 140 22.80 -15.40 -4.25
C ALA A 140 22.01 -16.54 -4.92
N LEU A 141 21.28 -16.25 -6.01
CA LEU A 141 20.54 -17.27 -6.75
C LEU A 141 21.48 -18.27 -7.45
N PHE A 142 22.67 -17.85 -7.90
CA PHE A 142 23.68 -18.74 -8.49
C PHE A 142 24.41 -19.61 -7.45
N SER A 143 24.54 -19.17 -6.19
CA SER A 143 25.25 -19.92 -5.15
C SER A 143 24.50 -21.18 -4.71
N TRP A 144 23.17 -21.16 -4.82
CA TRP A 144 22.30 -22.25 -4.41
C TRP A 144 22.46 -23.51 -5.27
N LYS A 145 22.24 -24.66 -4.65
CA LYS A 145 22.38 -25.99 -5.27
C LYS A 145 21.15 -26.39 -6.09
N THR A 146 20.01 -25.74 -5.86
CA THR A 146 18.76 -25.96 -6.59
C THR A 146 18.94 -25.57 -8.07
N PRO A 147 18.81 -26.50 -9.03
CA PRO A 147 19.03 -26.20 -10.45
C PRO A 147 18.11 -25.09 -11.00
N LEU A 148 16.89 -25.00 -10.44
CA LEU A 148 15.86 -23.99 -10.73
C LEU A 148 16.39 -22.54 -10.82
N PHE A 149 17.40 -22.20 -10.01
CA PHE A 149 18.05 -20.90 -10.01
C PHE A 149 19.33 -20.92 -10.85
N ARG A 150 20.22 -21.87 -10.56
CA ARG A 150 21.60 -21.86 -11.08
C ARG A 150 21.71 -22.14 -12.58
N SER A 151 20.78 -22.89 -13.18
CA SER A 151 20.75 -23.15 -14.63
C SER A 151 19.70 -22.31 -15.38
N ASN A 152 19.25 -21.19 -14.80
CA ASN A 152 18.18 -20.36 -15.33
C ASN A 152 18.74 -18.97 -15.75
N PRO A 153 19.24 -18.82 -17.00
CA PRO A 153 19.96 -17.61 -17.42
C PRO A 153 19.07 -16.36 -17.43
N ASN A 154 17.77 -16.50 -17.74
CA ASN A 154 16.82 -15.40 -17.67
C ASN A 154 16.68 -14.87 -16.24
N LEU A 155 16.54 -15.76 -15.26
CA LEU A 155 16.41 -15.38 -13.86
C LEU A 155 17.69 -14.73 -13.30
N LEU A 156 18.87 -15.24 -13.68
CA LEU A 156 20.15 -14.64 -13.28
C LEU A 156 20.35 -13.26 -13.93
N LYS A 157 20.00 -13.10 -15.21
CA LYS A 157 20.01 -11.81 -15.92
C LYS A 157 19.03 -10.81 -15.28
N ALA A 158 17.81 -11.26 -14.97
CA ALA A 158 16.80 -10.46 -14.26
C ALA A 158 17.28 -10.03 -12.86
N ALA A 159 17.89 -10.93 -12.10
CA ALA A 159 18.41 -10.66 -10.76
C ALA A 159 19.58 -9.66 -10.75
N ALA A 160 20.42 -9.64 -11.78
CA ALA A 160 21.51 -8.67 -11.95
C ALA A 160 21.03 -7.30 -12.45
N GLY A 161 19.87 -7.25 -13.11
CA GLY A 161 19.33 -6.05 -13.74
C GLY A 161 18.53 -5.12 -12.83
N PHE A 162 18.00 -4.05 -13.42
CA PHE A 162 17.04 -3.17 -12.76
C PHE A 162 15.63 -3.78 -12.74
N TRP A 163 14.86 -3.40 -11.73
CA TRP A 163 13.47 -3.79 -11.57
C TRP A 163 12.59 -2.54 -11.40
N GLU A 164 11.43 -2.55 -12.04
CA GLU A 164 10.42 -1.50 -11.93
C GLU A 164 9.51 -1.75 -10.73
N ILE A 165 9.29 -0.71 -9.93
CA ILE A 165 8.39 -0.70 -8.79
C ILE A 165 7.02 -0.22 -9.29
N SER A 166 6.01 -1.09 -9.28
CA SER A 166 4.66 -0.73 -9.73
C SER A 166 4.05 0.42 -8.91
N SER A 167 3.13 1.19 -9.51
CA SER A 167 2.51 2.36 -8.88
C SER A 167 1.64 2.06 -7.64
N THR A 168 1.34 0.77 -7.36
CA THR A 168 0.72 0.32 -6.10
C THR A 168 1.73 0.23 -4.94
N CYS A 169 3.04 0.13 -5.24
CA CYS A 169 4.13 0.10 -4.27
C CYS A 169 4.58 1.51 -3.87
N LEU A 170 4.07 2.06 -2.76
CA LEU A 170 4.50 3.36 -2.23
C LEU A 170 5.85 3.30 -1.49
N GLY A 171 6.90 2.75 -2.11
CA GLY A 171 8.26 2.67 -1.55
C GLY A 171 8.33 2.01 -0.16
N GLY A 172 7.61 0.91 0.03
CA GLY A 172 7.50 0.21 1.31
C GLY A 172 6.54 0.85 2.34
N ARG A 173 5.86 1.95 2.00
CA ARG A 173 4.93 2.66 2.89
C ARG A 173 3.47 2.30 2.61
N ILE A 174 2.60 2.53 3.59
CA ILE A 174 1.16 2.67 3.39
C ILE A 174 0.88 4.17 3.24
N LYS A 175 0.05 4.55 2.27
CA LYS A 175 -0.67 5.83 2.35
C LYS A 175 -1.66 5.69 3.51
N LYS A 176 -1.40 6.38 4.62
CA LYS A 176 -2.44 6.53 5.65
C LYS A 176 -3.66 7.16 4.98
N GLY A 177 -4.82 6.51 5.15
CA GLY A 177 -6.11 7.21 5.07
C GLY A 177 -6.22 8.21 6.22
#